data_AF-A0A6J8CU49-F1
#
_entry.id   AF-A0A6J8CU49-F1
#
_cell.length_a   1.000
_cell.length_b   1.000
_cell.length_c   1.000
_cell.angle_alpha   90.00
_cell.angle_beta   90.00
_cell.angle_gamma   90.00
#
_symmetry.space_group_name_H-M   'P 1'
#
loop_
_entity.id
_entity.type
_entity.pdbx_description
1 polymer ?
#
loop_
_entity_poly.entity_id
_entity_poly.type
_entity_poly.pdbx_seq_one_letter_code
_entity_poly.pdbx_strand_id
1 'polypeptide(L)'
;MGNLKMVHKVLCELGGVTPQAIIVGSIYNKAKRVVHLVRKLKNYRNNDRLQKYLQADFVFPKRVLKRKIDDNDEEMREDCKKLRNTIKVHETSNMKLREKLRAINVSRLNQKIKRQTSTILRQHNTIALLKQRVNDLLDRKKHHEKATQCNSSKSIIKNLEDELDILKSECRNDDNNNVKDDLIQTRLENKGKPFNDKIRQIYYNFRSRGIGLQHCAPLIKCVFNLLNMEIGDLPSKTTASNLTAELGLIAKQHIGEEIDNAENITMHLDATTKLGRHYYGVQITNENHQTFTTGLKDGKATTYVECTKKMLQEVTQFSETLDPPNIFGKVKNFMTDRSATENKVNKILATDISASSPTNTVQSFKCAVHPLLQFSEHEKRESATHCLIRFLSKLFFKDGSGDPLFTKIYLKKHHGIFDVPILNFRGNRFNTFFHNARGTFYLAQYLVTYFKTSKSTLNYTQNFILAALQNNEILCICRALGILCQTITEPYWTIAGNNEILAINIGPTYNRIIELLDICEKNPNFFWKMKYTFYQDHSYL
;
A
#
# COMPACT_ATOMS: atom_id res chain seq x y z
N MET A 1 -23.53 24.44 10.09
CA MET A 1 -23.13 25.86 10.20
C MET A 1 -22.22 26.38 9.06
N GLY A 2 -21.56 25.54 8.25
CA GLY A 2 -20.60 25.99 7.21
C GLY A 2 -21.20 26.78 6.03
N ASN A 3 -22.36 26.37 5.52
CA ASN A 3 -22.97 27.02 4.34
C ASN A 3 -23.50 28.44 4.64
N LEU A 4 -23.83 28.76 5.89
CA LEU A 4 -24.31 30.11 6.27
C LEU A 4 -23.20 31.16 6.27
N LYS A 5 -21.98 30.79 6.69
CA LYS A 5 -20.83 31.71 6.72
C LYS A 5 -20.38 32.09 5.31
N MET A 6 -20.49 31.16 4.35
CA MET A 6 -20.13 31.40 2.96
C MET A 6 -21.13 32.33 2.25
N VAL A 7 -22.43 32.11 2.46
CA VAL A 7 -23.48 32.99 1.91
C VAL A 7 -23.40 34.39 2.54
N HIS A 8 -23.12 34.49 3.84
CA HIS A 8 -22.92 35.78 4.52
C HIS A 8 -21.71 36.55 3.98
N LYS A 9 -20.59 35.87 3.74
CA LYS A 9 -19.37 36.48 3.17
C LYS A 9 -19.60 37.03 1.76
N VAL A 10 -20.24 36.24 0.89
CA VAL A 10 -20.56 36.66 -0.49
C VAL A 10 -21.51 37.86 -0.52
N LEU A 11 -22.51 37.90 0.37
CA LEU A 11 -23.44 39.03 0.45
C LEU A 11 -22.79 40.30 1.01
N CYS A 12 -21.80 40.19 1.91
CA CYS A 12 -21.03 41.32 2.42
C CYS A 12 -20.07 41.89 1.36
N GLU A 13 -19.44 41.01 0.58
CA GLU A 13 -18.56 41.39 -0.54
C GLU A 13 -19.33 42.10 -1.66
N LEU A 14 -20.52 41.61 -2.03
CA LEU A 14 -21.36 42.25 -3.03
C LEU A 14 -21.95 43.60 -2.59
N GLY A 15 -22.08 43.84 -1.28
CA GLY A 15 -22.59 45.08 -0.70
C GLY A 15 -21.53 46.10 -0.29
N GLY A 16 -20.24 45.75 -0.37
CA GLY A 16 -19.14 46.61 0.08
C GLY A 16 -19.15 46.90 1.59
N VAL A 17 -19.66 45.99 2.42
CA VAL A 17 -19.77 46.16 3.88
C VAL A 17 -18.91 45.14 4.62
N THR A 18 -18.19 45.56 5.66
CA THR A 18 -17.39 44.66 6.49
C THR A 18 -18.29 43.72 7.32
N PRO A 19 -18.03 42.39 7.35
CA PRO A 19 -18.95 41.38 7.90
C PRO A 19 -19.40 41.60 9.36
N GLN A 20 -18.64 42.34 10.16
CA GLN A 20 -18.92 42.58 11.58
C GLN A 20 -20.04 43.60 11.83
N ALA A 21 -20.46 44.36 10.81
CA ALA A 21 -21.41 45.47 10.98
C ALA A 21 -22.89 45.07 10.85
N ILE A 22 -23.22 43.78 10.68
CA ILE A 22 -24.57 43.39 10.24
C ILE A 22 -25.30 42.44 11.20
N ILE A 23 -26.45 42.90 11.70
CA ILE A 23 -27.35 42.14 12.57
C ILE A 23 -27.98 40.98 11.78
N VAL A 24 -27.59 39.76 12.17
CA VAL A 24 -27.81 38.48 11.46
C VAL A 24 -29.29 38.19 11.14
N GLY A 25 -30.23 38.68 11.96
CA GLY A 25 -31.67 38.44 11.79
C GLY A 25 -32.31 39.12 10.56
N SER A 26 -31.82 40.32 10.19
CA SER A 26 -32.38 41.10 9.07
C SER A 26 -31.98 40.53 7.70
N ILE A 27 -30.73 40.05 7.58
CA ILE A 27 -30.21 39.43 6.35
C ILE A 27 -30.86 38.08 6.10
N TYR A 28 -31.08 37.25 7.14
CA TYR A 28 -31.68 35.93 6.95
C TYR A 28 -33.06 36.01 6.28
N ASN A 29 -33.91 36.93 6.74
CA ASN A 29 -35.24 37.12 6.17
C ASN A 29 -35.21 37.74 4.77
N LYS A 30 -34.26 38.64 4.50
CA LYS A 30 -34.06 39.22 3.15
C LYS A 30 -33.49 38.21 2.16
N ALA A 31 -32.49 37.43 2.55
CA ALA A 31 -31.90 36.37 1.73
C ALA A 31 -32.92 35.27 1.42
N LYS A 32 -33.79 34.91 2.39
CA LYS A 32 -34.87 33.96 2.17
C LYS A 32 -35.91 34.48 1.18
N ARG A 33 -36.24 35.78 1.21
CA ARG A 33 -37.10 36.44 0.21
C ARG A 33 -36.44 36.45 -1.18
N VAL A 34 -35.15 36.77 -1.27
CA VAL A 34 -34.41 36.78 -2.55
C VAL A 34 -34.35 35.39 -3.17
N VAL A 35 -34.04 34.34 -2.39
CA VAL A 35 -34.02 32.96 -2.89
C VAL A 35 -35.41 32.49 -3.34
N HIS A 36 -36.47 32.89 -2.62
CA HIS A 36 -37.84 32.58 -3.01
C HIS A 36 -38.25 33.29 -4.30
N LEU A 37 -37.87 34.57 -4.47
CA LEU A 37 -38.11 35.34 -5.69
C LEU A 37 -37.30 34.80 -6.89
N VAL A 38 -36.03 34.44 -6.70
CA VAL A 38 -35.19 33.83 -7.76
C VAL A 38 -35.78 32.49 -8.22
N ARG A 39 -36.36 31.70 -7.31
CA ARG A 39 -37.12 30.48 -7.67
C ARG A 39 -38.39 30.80 -8.46
N LYS A 40 -39.12 31.84 -8.07
CA LYS A 40 -40.32 32.30 -8.79
C LYS A 40 -39.98 32.82 -10.19
N LEU A 41 -38.83 33.49 -10.34
CA LEU A 41 -38.33 34.06 -11.60
C LEU A 41 -37.73 32.99 -12.53
N LYS A 42 -37.12 31.92 -12.01
CA LYS A 42 -36.63 30.78 -12.82
C LYS A 42 -37.74 30.05 -13.59
N ASN A 43 -39.00 30.17 -13.15
CA ASN A 43 -40.14 29.58 -13.83
C ASN A 43 -40.70 30.48 -14.95
N TYR A 44 -40.25 31.73 -15.09
CA TYR A 44 -40.59 32.60 -16.20
C TYR A 44 -39.50 32.53 -17.27
N ARG A 45 -39.83 31.98 -18.45
CA ARG A 45 -38.91 31.71 -19.57
C ARG A 45 -38.35 32.96 -20.31
N ASN A 46 -38.56 34.18 -19.81
CA ASN A 46 -38.26 35.39 -20.57
C ASN A 46 -37.15 36.24 -19.91
N ASN A 47 -35.95 36.21 -20.51
CA ASN A 47 -34.71 36.83 -19.99
C ASN A 47 -34.75 38.36 -19.92
N ASP A 48 -35.57 39.03 -20.74
CA ASP A 48 -35.61 40.51 -20.80
C ASP A 48 -36.22 41.16 -19.57
N ARG A 49 -37.17 40.49 -18.89
CA ARG A 49 -37.75 41.00 -17.63
C ARG A 49 -36.76 40.91 -16.47
N LEU A 50 -35.85 39.93 -16.50
CA LEU A 50 -34.83 39.76 -15.47
C LEU A 50 -33.75 40.85 -15.58
N GLN A 51 -33.34 41.24 -16.80
CA GLN A 51 -32.39 42.33 -16.98
C GLN A 51 -32.97 43.71 -16.62
N LYS A 52 -34.22 44.01 -16.98
CA LYS A 52 -34.86 45.29 -16.60
C LYS A 52 -35.03 45.45 -15.08
N TYR A 53 -35.26 44.36 -14.35
CA TYR A 53 -35.41 44.41 -12.89
C TYR A 53 -34.08 44.63 -12.15
N LEU A 54 -32.98 44.04 -12.64
CA LEU A 54 -31.65 44.22 -12.05
C LEU A 54 -31.08 45.64 -12.26
N GLN A 55 -31.54 46.36 -13.29
CA GLN A 55 -31.09 47.72 -13.58
C GLN A 55 -31.89 48.82 -12.84
N ALA A 56 -33.10 48.53 -12.33
CA ALA A 56 -33.99 49.56 -11.80
C ALA A 56 -33.86 49.83 -10.28
N ASP A 57 -33.49 48.84 -9.44
CA ASP A 57 -33.66 48.95 -7.97
C ASP A 57 -32.36 48.85 -7.13
N PHE A 58 -31.17 48.91 -7.73
CA PHE A 58 -29.89 48.89 -6.99
C PHE A 58 -29.14 50.22 -7.07
N VAL A 59 -29.66 51.26 -6.42
CA VAL A 59 -28.91 52.48 -6.12
C VAL A 59 -28.90 52.70 -4.60
N PHE A 60 -27.73 52.52 -3.97
CA PHE A 60 -27.55 52.84 -2.56
C PHE A 60 -27.19 54.34 -2.38
N PRO A 61 -27.78 55.04 -1.39
CA PRO A 61 -27.53 56.46 -1.16
C PRO A 61 -26.15 56.69 -0.50
N LYS A 62 -25.41 57.70 -1.00
CA LYS A 62 -24.12 58.13 -0.42
C LYS A 62 -24.34 58.80 0.94
N ARG A 63 -23.65 58.34 1.99
CA ARG A 63 -23.58 59.04 3.30
C ARG A 63 -22.25 59.77 3.46
N VAL A 64 -22.36 61.07 3.74
CA VAL A 64 -21.27 62.00 4.09
C VAL A 64 -20.94 61.83 5.58
N LEU A 65 -19.66 61.66 5.90
CA LEU A 65 -19.14 61.63 7.28
C LEU A 65 -18.47 62.98 7.58
N LYS A 66 -19.08 63.77 8.48
CA LYS A 66 -18.43 64.91 9.15
C LYS A 66 -17.76 64.39 10.43
N ARG A 67 -16.46 64.64 10.60
CA ARG A 67 -15.79 64.63 11.91
C ARG A 67 -15.23 66.02 12.17
N LYS A 68 -15.57 66.58 13.33
CA LYS A 68 -14.86 67.70 13.95
C LYS A 68 -13.59 67.14 14.59
N ILE A 69 -12.46 67.76 14.29
CA ILE A 69 -11.20 67.59 15.02
C ILE A 69 -11.05 68.91 15.78
N ASP A 70 -11.05 68.83 17.10
CA ASP A 70 -10.69 69.95 17.98
C ASP A 70 -9.20 69.82 18.32
N ASP A 71 -8.55 70.98 18.36
CA ASP A 71 -7.12 71.18 18.56
C ASP A 71 -6.68 70.79 19.98
N ASN A 72 -5.76 69.82 20.09
CA ASN A 72 -4.84 69.70 21.22
C ASN A 72 -3.60 68.87 20.82
N ASP A 73 -2.89 69.37 19.80
CA ASP A 73 -1.94 68.61 18.99
C ASP A 73 -0.47 68.69 19.49
N GLU A 74 -0.22 69.41 20.59
CA GLU A 74 1.15 69.69 21.06
C GLU A 74 1.58 68.76 22.21
N GLU A 75 0.69 68.49 23.18
CA GLU A 75 0.94 67.55 24.28
C GLU A 75 1.10 66.11 23.78
N MET A 76 0.29 65.72 22.79
CA MET A 76 0.37 64.37 22.19
C MET A 76 1.67 64.14 21.40
N ARG A 77 2.28 65.21 20.86
CA ARG A 77 3.58 65.11 20.15
C ARG A 77 4.75 64.93 21.12
N GLU A 78 4.71 65.58 22.28
CA GLU A 78 5.71 65.47 23.33
C GLU A 78 5.78 64.02 23.87
N ASP A 79 4.62 63.43 24.14
CA ASP A 79 4.51 62.07 24.67
C ASP A 79 4.89 61.01 23.63
N CYS A 80 4.53 61.22 22.35
CA CYS A 80 5.01 60.36 21.27
C CYS A 80 6.54 60.37 21.15
N LYS A 81 7.19 61.51 21.43
CA LYS A 81 8.65 61.64 21.37
C LYS A 81 9.33 60.92 22.53
N LYS A 82 8.79 61.05 23.75
CA LYS A 82 9.27 60.30 24.92
C LYS A 82 9.12 58.79 24.72
N LEU A 83 7.97 58.33 24.23
CA LEU A 83 7.71 56.91 23.99
C LEU A 83 8.68 56.31 22.95
N ARG A 84 8.97 57.05 21.86
CA ARG A 84 9.94 56.62 20.84
C ARG A 84 11.36 56.45 21.39
N ASN A 85 11.78 57.32 22.30
CA ASN A 85 13.10 57.22 22.91
C ASN A 85 13.20 56.01 23.84
N THR A 86 12.15 55.73 24.62
CA THR A 86 12.10 54.55 25.50
C THR A 86 12.12 53.24 24.69
N ILE A 87 11.39 53.18 23.56
CA ILE A 87 11.42 52.01 22.66
C ILE A 87 12.83 51.77 22.11
N LYS A 88 13.54 52.81 21.66
CA LYS A 88 14.92 52.67 21.13
C LYS A 88 15.91 52.13 22.16
N VAL A 89 15.77 52.53 23.43
CA VAL A 89 16.62 52.04 24.54
C VAL A 89 16.33 50.56 24.84
N HIS A 90 15.06 50.15 24.80
CA HIS A 90 14.69 48.75 24.99
C HIS A 90 15.13 47.86 23.82
N GLU A 91 15.05 48.33 22.58
CA GLU A 91 15.52 47.59 21.40
C GLU A 91 17.03 47.33 21.44
N THR A 92 17.82 48.34 21.84
CA THR A 92 19.28 48.18 21.98
C THR A 92 19.66 47.24 23.12
N SER A 93 18.97 47.28 24.26
CA SER A 93 19.16 46.29 25.33
C SER A 93 18.77 44.87 24.92
N ASN A 94 17.66 44.70 24.19
CA ASN A 94 17.22 43.39 23.69
C ASN A 94 18.18 42.80 22.65
N MET A 95 18.80 43.64 21.80
CA MET A 95 19.86 43.18 20.89
C MET A 95 21.05 42.60 21.66
N LYS A 96 21.56 43.32 22.68
CA LYS A 96 22.69 42.87 23.51
C LYS A 96 22.38 41.57 24.26
N LEU A 97 21.15 41.41 24.75
CA LEU A 97 20.69 40.18 25.39
C LEU A 97 20.63 39.00 24.40
N ARG A 98 20.12 39.22 23.18
CA ARG A 98 20.07 38.18 22.13
C ARG A 98 21.46 37.70 21.71
N GLU A 99 22.44 38.60 21.65
CA GLU A 99 23.84 38.24 21.34
C GLU A 99 24.47 37.38 22.45
N LYS A 100 24.30 37.77 23.72
CA LYS A 100 24.76 36.96 24.86
C LYS A 100 24.11 35.58 24.90
N LEU A 101 22.81 35.50 24.58
CA LEU A 101 22.07 34.23 24.57
C LEU A 101 22.51 33.30 23.43
N ARG A 102 22.85 33.86 22.26
CA ARG A 102 23.45 33.10 21.14
C ARG A 102 24.82 32.54 21.50
N ALA A 103 25.69 33.32 22.14
CA ALA A 103 27.03 32.88 22.51
C ALA A 103 27.02 31.72 23.54
N ILE A 104 26.15 31.80 24.56
CA ILE A 104 26.02 30.75 25.59
C ILE A 104 25.44 29.45 25.02
N ASN A 105 24.47 29.54 24.12
CA ASN A 105 23.86 28.35 23.51
C ASN A 105 24.83 27.62 22.56
N VAL A 106 25.60 28.35 21.75
CA VAL A 106 26.54 27.74 20.79
C VAL A 106 27.66 26.99 21.50
N SER A 107 28.24 27.51 22.59
CA SER A 107 29.33 26.82 23.29
C SER A 107 28.85 25.52 23.97
N ARG A 108 27.68 25.53 24.61
CA ARG A 108 27.07 24.35 25.22
C ARG A 108 26.70 23.29 24.19
N LEU A 109 26.16 23.70 23.03
CA LEU A 109 25.85 22.80 21.92
C LEU A 109 27.11 22.15 21.36
N ASN A 110 28.18 22.92 21.12
CA ASN A 110 29.45 22.38 20.62
C ASN A 110 30.09 21.38 21.60
N GLN A 111 29.99 21.64 22.91
CA GLN A 111 30.47 20.69 23.92
C GLN A 111 29.65 19.39 23.93
N LYS A 112 28.31 19.49 23.76
CA LYS A 112 27.43 18.32 23.66
C LYS A 112 27.68 17.51 22.39
N ILE A 113 27.88 18.17 21.26
CA ILE A 113 28.26 17.54 19.99
C ILE A 113 29.60 16.80 20.16
N LYS A 114 30.63 17.44 20.73
CA LYS A 114 31.93 16.80 20.97
C LYS A 114 31.82 15.54 21.83
N ARG A 115 30.98 15.55 22.88
CA ARG A 115 30.72 14.35 23.70
C ARG A 115 30.02 13.26 22.90
N GLN A 116 29.01 13.61 22.10
CA GLN A 116 28.29 12.65 21.26
C GLN A 116 29.20 12.04 20.19
N THR A 117 30.05 12.83 19.53
CA THR A 117 31.02 12.35 18.54
C THR A 117 31.99 11.33 19.15
N SER A 118 32.50 11.58 20.36
CA SER A 118 33.37 10.64 21.07
C SER A 118 32.66 9.32 21.42
N THR A 119 31.37 9.37 21.80
CA THR A 119 30.58 8.17 22.08
C THR A 119 30.32 7.36 20.81
N ILE A 120 29.96 8.03 19.71
CA ILE A 120 29.76 7.40 18.40
C ILE A 120 31.04 6.68 17.95
N LEU A 121 32.21 7.31 18.11
CA LEU A 121 33.49 6.70 17.75
C LEU A 121 33.77 5.41 18.56
N ARG A 122 33.47 5.42 19.87
CA ARG A 122 33.60 4.22 20.72
C ARG A 122 32.67 3.10 20.27
N GLN A 123 31.42 3.43 19.95
CA GLN A 123 30.45 2.46 19.45
C GLN A 123 30.87 1.86 18.11
N HIS A 124 31.43 2.67 17.20
CA HIS A 124 31.97 2.17 15.93
C HIS A 124 33.09 1.15 16.13
N ASN A 125 34.01 1.41 17.07
CA ASN A 125 35.09 0.47 17.38
C ASN A 125 34.56 -0.84 17.98
N THR A 126 33.55 -0.77 18.87
CA THR A 126 32.91 -1.97 19.41
C THR A 126 32.20 -2.79 18.33
N ILE A 127 31.49 -2.13 17.40
CA ILE A 127 30.83 -2.80 16.28
C ILE A 127 31.87 -3.49 15.37
N ALA A 128 33.01 -2.84 15.10
CA ALA A 128 34.08 -3.43 14.31
C ALA A 128 34.63 -4.73 14.95
N LEU A 129 34.88 -4.71 16.26
CA LEU A 129 35.32 -5.88 17.02
C LEU A 129 34.27 -7.01 17.03
N LEU A 130 32.99 -6.67 17.19
CA LEU A 130 31.91 -7.66 17.15
C LEU A 130 31.76 -8.29 15.77
N LYS A 131 31.90 -7.51 14.69
CA LYS A 131 31.89 -8.03 13.32
C LYS A 131 33.02 -9.04 13.09
N GLN A 132 34.23 -8.71 13.56
CA GLN A 132 35.36 -9.63 13.48
C GLN A 132 35.07 -10.94 14.24
N ARG A 133 34.56 -10.85 15.47
CA ARG A 133 34.21 -12.03 16.28
C ARG A 133 33.11 -12.89 15.65
N VAL A 134 32.12 -12.29 15.01
CA VAL A 134 31.06 -13.02 14.28
C VAL A 134 31.65 -13.76 13.09
N ASN A 135 32.56 -13.14 12.32
CA ASN A 135 33.23 -13.79 11.20
C ASN A 135 34.06 -15.00 11.68
N ASP A 136 34.84 -14.84 12.76
CA ASP A 136 35.61 -15.95 13.34
C ASP A 136 34.71 -17.13 13.78
N LEU A 137 33.54 -16.84 14.34
CA LEU A 137 32.56 -17.86 14.72
C LEU A 137 31.91 -18.55 13.51
N LEU A 138 31.60 -17.79 12.46
CA LEU A 138 31.06 -18.34 11.21
C LEU A 138 32.06 -19.26 10.52
N ASP A 139 33.34 -18.90 10.51
CA ASP A 139 34.37 -19.75 9.92
C ASP A 139 34.58 -21.02 10.74
N ARG A 140 34.57 -20.95 12.07
CA ARG A 140 34.57 -22.14 12.94
C ARG A 140 33.35 -23.03 12.70
N LYS A 141 32.15 -22.45 12.52
CA LYS A 141 30.92 -23.19 12.24
C LYS A 141 31.00 -23.91 10.89
N LYS A 142 31.48 -23.24 9.84
CA LYS A 142 31.69 -23.84 8.50
C LYS A 142 32.68 -25.00 8.56
N HIS A 143 33.78 -24.87 9.32
CA HIS A 143 34.74 -25.96 9.49
C HIS A 143 34.12 -27.14 10.25
N HIS A 144 33.32 -26.88 11.28
CA HIS A 144 32.66 -27.94 12.03
C HIS A 144 31.59 -28.67 11.20
N GLU A 145 30.76 -27.93 10.45
CA GLU A 145 29.72 -28.47 9.56
C GLU A 145 30.34 -29.31 8.43
N LYS A 146 31.45 -28.86 7.83
CA LYS A 146 32.18 -29.66 6.83
C LYS A 146 32.72 -30.97 7.42
N ALA A 147 33.19 -30.95 8.67
CA ALA A 147 33.68 -32.15 9.34
C ALA A 147 32.55 -33.13 9.69
N THR A 148 31.41 -32.64 10.20
CA THR A 148 30.23 -33.50 10.48
C THR A 148 29.61 -34.04 9.20
N GLN A 149 29.50 -33.22 8.15
CA GLN A 149 29.01 -33.66 6.84
C GLN A 149 29.94 -34.70 6.21
N CYS A 150 31.26 -34.52 6.29
CA CYS A 150 32.21 -35.51 5.77
C CYS A 150 32.10 -36.85 6.51
N ASN A 151 31.87 -36.83 7.83
CA ASN A 151 31.68 -38.05 8.62
C ASN A 151 30.34 -38.73 8.32
N SER A 152 29.25 -38.00 8.14
CA SER A 152 27.96 -38.60 7.75
C SER A 152 27.99 -39.12 6.31
N SER A 153 28.62 -38.41 5.38
CA SER A 153 28.81 -38.89 4.01
C SER A 153 29.66 -40.15 3.97
N LYS A 154 30.71 -40.26 4.81
CA LYS A 154 31.50 -41.51 4.93
C LYS A 154 30.67 -42.69 5.43
N SER A 155 29.79 -42.50 6.42
CA SER A 155 28.92 -43.59 6.87
C SER A 155 27.89 -43.97 5.82
N ILE A 156 27.33 -42.99 5.10
CA ILE A 156 26.39 -43.24 4.00
C ILE A 156 27.08 -43.99 2.85
N ILE A 157 28.28 -43.58 2.44
CA ILE A 157 29.05 -44.26 1.40
C ILE A 157 29.32 -45.71 1.81
N LYS A 158 29.75 -45.94 3.06
CA LYS A 158 29.98 -47.29 3.56
C LYS A 158 28.71 -48.15 3.52
N ASN A 159 27.57 -47.60 3.96
CA ASN A 159 26.30 -48.31 3.92
C ASN A 159 25.86 -48.62 2.47
N LEU A 160 26.07 -47.70 1.53
CA LEU A 160 25.77 -47.90 0.11
C LEU A 160 26.72 -48.90 -0.56
N GLU A 161 27.98 -48.97 -0.12
CA GLU A 161 28.94 -49.98 -0.56
C GLU A 161 28.52 -51.37 -0.06
N ASP A 162 28.11 -51.48 1.20
CA ASP A 162 27.57 -52.71 1.78
C ASP A 162 26.28 -53.15 1.05
N GLU A 163 25.37 -52.22 0.76
CA GLU A 163 24.14 -52.47 0.01
C GLU A 163 24.40 -52.84 -1.46
N LEU A 164 25.41 -52.23 -2.09
CA LEU A 164 25.86 -52.60 -3.44
C LEU A 164 26.46 -54.01 -3.49
N ASP A 165 27.19 -54.44 -2.46
CA ASP A 165 27.72 -55.79 -2.39
C ASP A 165 26.60 -56.83 -2.20
N ILE A 166 25.58 -56.49 -1.41
CA ILE A 166 24.35 -57.30 -1.29
C ILE A 166 23.64 -57.37 -2.64
N LEU A 167 23.35 -56.24 -3.29
CA LEU A 167 22.67 -56.21 -4.58
C LEU A 167 23.47 -56.89 -5.71
N LYS A 168 24.80 -56.77 -5.71
CA LYS A 168 25.65 -57.51 -6.66
C LYS A 168 25.62 -59.01 -6.41
N SER A 169 25.47 -59.44 -5.15
CA SER A 169 25.29 -60.85 -4.81
C SER A 169 23.89 -61.37 -5.22
N GLU A 170 22.87 -60.50 -5.21
CA GLU A 170 21.52 -60.79 -5.69
C GLU A 170 21.45 -60.82 -7.23
N CYS A 171 22.10 -59.88 -7.93
CA CYS A 171 22.14 -59.86 -9.40
C CYS A 171 22.88 -61.06 -10.01
N ARG A 172 23.83 -61.69 -9.31
CA ARG A 172 24.47 -62.94 -9.79
C ARG A 172 23.52 -64.14 -9.81
N ASN A 173 22.37 -64.06 -9.15
CA ASN A 173 21.37 -65.12 -9.15
C ASN A 173 20.22 -64.88 -10.12
N ASP A 174 20.18 -63.72 -10.81
CA ASP A 174 19.04 -63.28 -11.63
C ASP A 174 19.38 -63.05 -13.12
N ASP A 175 20.53 -63.56 -13.58
CA ASP A 175 20.99 -63.51 -14.99
C ASP A 175 20.15 -64.38 -15.97
N ASN A 176 18.86 -64.56 -15.69
CA ASN A 176 17.94 -65.29 -16.56
C ASN A 176 16.59 -64.58 -16.81
N ASN A 177 16.47 -63.27 -16.59
CA ASN A 177 15.27 -62.54 -17.01
C ASN A 177 15.58 -61.24 -17.78
N ASN A 178 15.55 -61.40 -19.11
CA ASN A 178 15.13 -60.42 -20.13
C ASN A 178 14.91 -58.97 -19.66
N VAL A 179 15.87 -58.11 -19.96
CA VAL A 179 15.68 -56.66 -20.06
C VAL A 179 14.69 -56.40 -21.20
N LYS A 180 13.42 -56.19 -20.84
CA LYS A 180 12.41 -55.58 -21.72
C LYS A 180 12.37 -54.09 -21.43
N ASP A 181 12.27 -53.30 -22.49
CA ASP A 181 12.03 -51.85 -22.50
C ASP A 181 11.19 -51.38 -21.29
N ASP A 182 11.83 -50.70 -20.34
CA ASP A 182 11.22 -50.26 -19.08
C ASP A 182 10.29 -49.07 -19.32
N LEU A 183 9.09 -49.35 -19.83
CA LEU A 183 7.96 -48.43 -19.78
C LEU A 183 7.71 -48.05 -18.32
N ILE A 184 7.92 -46.79 -17.97
CA ILE A 184 7.66 -46.32 -16.60
C ILE A 184 6.17 -46.43 -16.32
N GLN A 185 5.82 -47.35 -15.42
CA GLN A 185 4.44 -47.52 -14.97
C GLN A 185 4.01 -46.31 -14.14
N THR A 186 2.93 -45.66 -14.58
CA THR A 186 2.36 -44.46 -13.95
C THR A 186 1.20 -44.78 -13.02
N ARG A 187 0.70 -46.02 -13.05
CA ARG A 187 -0.45 -46.51 -12.26
C ARG A 187 -0.04 -47.69 -11.40
N LEU A 188 -0.74 -47.88 -10.29
CA LEU A 188 -0.40 -48.89 -9.29
C LEU A 188 -0.64 -50.35 -9.75
N GLU A 189 -1.41 -50.59 -10.81
CA GLU A 189 -1.56 -51.90 -11.49
C GLU A 189 -2.63 -51.76 -12.59
N ASN A 190 -2.24 -51.81 -13.87
CA ASN A 190 -3.12 -51.75 -15.06
C ASN A 190 -4.08 -50.54 -15.20
N LYS A 191 -4.63 -50.38 -16.42
CA LYS A 191 -5.52 -49.26 -16.79
C LYS A 191 -6.78 -49.25 -15.93
N GLY A 192 -7.11 -48.09 -15.35
CA GLY A 192 -8.31 -47.87 -14.52
C GLY A 192 -8.04 -47.69 -13.03
N LYS A 193 -6.90 -48.15 -12.52
CA LYS A 193 -6.46 -47.94 -11.13
C LYS A 193 -5.84 -46.54 -10.91
N PRO A 194 -5.81 -46.03 -9.67
CA PRO A 194 -5.22 -44.73 -9.35
C PRO A 194 -3.78 -44.57 -9.85
N PHE A 195 -3.41 -43.33 -10.15
CA PHE A 195 -2.03 -42.97 -10.43
C PHE A 195 -1.18 -43.21 -9.17
N ASN A 196 0.05 -43.68 -9.37
CA ASN A 196 0.97 -43.93 -8.27
C ASN A 196 1.43 -42.63 -7.60
N ASP A 197 1.99 -42.76 -6.40
CA ASP A 197 2.35 -41.60 -5.57
C ASP A 197 3.43 -40.73 -6.21
N LYS A 198 4.35 -41.32 -7.01
CA LYS A 198 5.37 -40.57 -7.75
C LYS A 198 4.73 -39.61 -8.74
N ILE A 199 3.75 -40.06 -9.53
CA ILE A 199 3.02 -39.21 -10.47
C ILE A 199 2.19 -38.17 -9.71
N ARG A 200 1.52 -38.54 -8.61
CA ARG A 200 0.76 -37.58 -7.79
C ARG A 200 1.66 -36.47 -7.25
N GLN A 201 2.82 -36.81 -6.70
CA GLN A 201 3.79 -35.85 -6.18
C GLN A 201 4.33 -34.91 -7.26
N ILE A 202 4.61 -35.41 -8.48
CA ILE A 202 5.00 -34.55 -9.60
C ILE A 202 3.90 -33.52 -9.88
N TYR A 203 2.64 -33.95 -9.93
CA TYR A 203 1.51 -33.05 -10.13
C TYR A 203 1.37 -32.05 -8.98
N TYR A 204 1.49 -32.47 -7.73
CA TYR A 204 1.45 -31.56 -6.57
C TYR A 204 2.55 -30.50 -6.65
N ASN A 205 3.77 -30.89 -6.99
CA ASN A 205 4.91 -29.98 -7.19
C ASN A 205 4.68 -29.00 -8.35
N PHE A 206 4.07 -29.45 -9.43
CA PHE A 206 3.75 -28.57 -10.55
C PHE A 206 2.68 -27.55 -10.18
N ARG A 207 1.67 -27.99 -9.41
CA ARG A 207 0.59 -27.11 -8.93
C ARG A 207 1.06 -26.11 -7.90
N SER A 208 1.95 -26.50 -6.97
CA SER A 208 2.54 -25.57 -5.99
C SER A 208 3.40 -24.49 -6.67
N ARG A 209 3.95 -24.78 -7.86
CA ARG A 209 4.70 -23.84 -8.71
C ARG A 209 3.83 -23.06 -9.72
N GLY A 210 2.50 -23.18 -9.66
CA GLY A 210 1.58 -22.42 -10.50
C GLY A 210 1.46 -22.90 -11.95
N ILE A 211 1.94 -24.10 -12.29
CA ILE A 211 1.86 -24.65 -13.65
C ILE A 211 0.41 -25.03 -13.97
N GLY A 212 -0.18 -24.45 -15.02
CA GLY A 212 -1.57 -24.71 -15.44
C GLY A 212 -1.84 -26.19 -15.76
N LEU A 213 -3.04 -26.69 -15.42
CA LEU A 213 -3.41 -28.11 -15.55
C LEU A 213 -3.19 -28.68 -16.96
N GLN A 214 -3.48 -27.87 -17.98
CA GLN A 214 -3.30 -28.25 -19.38
C GLN A 214 -1.82 -28.44 -19.79
N HIS A 215 -0.88 -27.92 -19.00
CA HIS A 215 0.55 -27.98 -19.30
C HIS A 215 1.27 -29.08 -18.52
N CYS A 216 0.68 -29.65 -17.47
CA CYS A 216 1.35 -30.65 -16.65
C CYS A 216 1.76 -31.90 -17.45
N ALA A 217 0.83 -32.58 -18.12
CA ALA A 217 1.14 -33.79 -18.88
C ALA A 217 2.11 -33.53 -20.06
N PRO A 218 1.93 -32.48 -20.90
CA PRO A 218 2.90 -32.15 -21.95
C PRO A 218 4.30 -31.87 -21.43
N LEU A 219 4.44 -31.19 -20.28
CA LEU A 219 5.75 -30.92 -19.68
C LEU A 219 6.43 -32.19 -19.21
N ILE A 220 5.69 -33.10 -18.57
CA ILE A 220 6.22 -34.40 -18.15
C ILE A 220 6.70 -35.18 -19.38
N LYS A 221 5.86 -35.31 -20.42
CA LYS A 221 6.26 -35.99 -21.67
C LYS A 221 7.50 -35.38 -22.29
N CYS A 222 7.58 -34.05 -22.34
CA CYS A 222 8.75 -33.35 -22.88
C CYS A 222 10.03 -33.73 -22.14
N VAL A 223 10.01 -33.74 -20.80
CA VAL A 223 11.19 -34.10 -19.99
C VAL A 223 11.58 -35.57 -20.18
N PHE A 224 10.62 -36.49 -20.16
CA PHE A 224 10.93 -37.93 -20.35
C PHE A 224 11.42 -38.23 -21.77
N ASN A 225 10.86 -37.57 -22.78
CA ASN A 225 11.34 -37.68 -24.16
C ASN A 225 12.79 -37.19 -24.32
N LEU A 226 13.18 -36.13 -23.62
CA LEU A 226 14.58 -35.65 -23.62
C LEU A 226 15.56 -36.65 -22.99
N LEU A 227 15.06 -37.53 -22.12
CA LEU A 227 15.84 -38.60 -21.49
C LEU A 227 15.77 -39.92 -22.26
N ASN A 228 15.12 -39.96 -23.43
CA ASN A 228 14.84 -41.18 -24.21
C ASN A 228 14.11 -42.25 -23.38
N MET A 229 13.23 -41.83 -22.48
CA MET A 229 12.45 -42.72 -21.64
C MET A 229 11.00 -42.71 -22.09
N GLU A 230 10.41 -43.90 -22.27
CA GLU A 230 8.98 -44.03 -22.52
C GLU A 230 8.19 -43.97 -21.21
N ILE A 231 7.19 -43.08 -21.16
CA ILE A 231 6.29 -42.95 -20.02
C ILE A 231 4.90 -43.47 -20.39
N GLY A 232 4.29 -44.18 -19.45
CA GLY A 232 2.91 -44.63 -19.58
C GLY A 232 1.88 -43.50 -19.63
N ASP A 233 0.61 -43.89 -19.47
CA ASP A 233 -0.52 -42.95 -19.46
C ASP A 233 -0.33 -41.86 -18.38
N LEU A 234 -0.71 -40.62 -18.66
CA LEU A 234 -0.57 -39.50 -17.73
C LEU A 234 -1.95 -38.96 -17.32
N PRO A 235 -2.07 -38.34 -16.13
CA PRO A 235 -3.32 -37.75 -15.70
C PRO A 235 -3.89 -36.78 -16.74
N SER A 236 -5.12 -37.08 -17.19
CA SER A 236 -5.91 -36.17 -18.00
C SER A 236 -6.14 -34.83 -17.27
N LYS A 237 -6.57 -33.79 -17.97
CA LYS A 237 -6.92 -32.50 -17.35
C LYS A 237 -7.92 -32.66 -16.20
N THR A 238 -8.93 -33.51 -16.38
CA THR A 238 -9.94 -33.80 -15.35
C THR A 238 -9.32 -34.52 -14.16
N THR A 239 -8.49 -35.53 -14.40
CA THR A 239 -7.80 -36.25 -13.32
C THR A 239 -6.83 -35.34 -12.57
N ALA A 240 -6.09 -34.49 -13.27
CA ALA A 240 -5.21 -33.48 -12.69
C ALA A 240 -5.98 -32.46 -11.83
N SER A 241 -7.22 -32.12 -12.24
CA SER A 241 -8.12 -31.28 -11.44
C SER A 241 -8.50 -31.99 -10.13
N ASN A 242 -8.81 -33.29 -10.17
CA ASN A 242 -9.10 -34.08 -8.98
C ASN A 242 -7.89 -34.18 -8.05
N LEU A 243 -6.68 -34.40 -8.59
CA LEU A 243 -5.44 -34.37 -7.83
C LEU A 243 -5.20 -32.99 -7.18
N THR A 244 -5.59 -31.90 -7.85
CA THR A 244 -5.51 -30.55 -7.27
C THR A 244 -6.52 -30.38 -6.13
N ALA A 245 -7.71 -30.94 -6.26
CA ALA A 245 -8.72 -30.92 -5.19
C ALA A 245 -8.23 -31.71 -3.96
N GLU A 246 -7.63 -32.87 -4.18
CA GLU A 246 -6.99 -33.66 -3.13
C GLU A 246 -5.84 -32.91 -2.45
N LEU A 247 -4.95 -32.26 -3.20
CA LEU A 247 -3.91 -31.40 -2.62
C LEU A 247 -4.50 -30.32 -1.71
N GLY A 248 -5.68 -29.80 -2.06
CA GLY A 248 -6.42 -28.87 -1.21
C GLY A 248 -6.92 -29.49 0.10
N LEU A 249 -7.26 -30.77 0.12
CA LEU A 249 -7.63 -31.50 1.34
C LEU A 249 -6.40 -31.75 2.22
N ILE A 250 -5.30 -32.20 1.63
CA ILE A 250 -4.02 -32.41 2.33
C ILE A 250 -3.54 -31.09 2.96
N ALA A 251 -3.63 -29.98 2.21
CA ALA A 251 -3.28 -28.67 2.73
C ALA A 251 -4.16 -28.26 3.93
N LYS A 252 -5.47 -28.57 3.90
CA LYS A 252 -6.36 -28.28 5.04
C LYS A 252 -6.03 -29.12 6.27
N GLN A 253 -5.71 -30.40 6.07
CA GLN A 253 -5.26 -31.26 7.17
C GLN A 253 -3.99 -30.71 7.81
N HIS A 254 -2.98 -30.36 6.99
CA HIS A 254 -1.74 -29.76 7.49
C HIS A 254 -2.00 -28.45 8.25
N ILE A 255 -2.86 -27.56 7.74
CA ILE A 255 -3.25 -26.34 8.47
C ILE A 255 -3.93 -26.68 9.81
N GLY A 256 -4.76 -27.72 9.85
CA GLY A 256 -5.39 -28.20 11.07
C GLY A 256 -4.34 -28.63 12.10
N GLU A 257 -3.39 -29.47 11.71
CA GLU A 257 -2.28 -29.92 12.57
C GLU A 257 -1.44 -28.75 13.10
N GLU A 258 -1.10 -27.77 12.24
CA GLU A 258 -0.35 -26.57 12.64
C GLU A 258 -1.12 -25.70 13.63
N ILE A 259 -2.45 -25.59 13.48
CA ILE A 259 -3.31 -24.87 14.44
C ILE A 259 -3.46 -25.65 15.74
N ASP A 260 -3.47 -26.99 15.71
CA ASP A 260 -3.54 -27.81 16.93
C ASP A 260 -2.29 -27.66 17.79
N ASN A 261 -1.14 -27.56 17.12
CA ASN A 261 0.14 -27.39 17.79
C ASN A 261 0.41 -25.94 18.24
N ALA A 262 -0.31 -24.97 17.67
CA ALA A 262 -0.15 -23.56 18.04
C ALA A 262 -0.78 -23.25 19.40
N GLU A 263 -0.09 -22.47 20.24
CA GLU A 263 -0.66 -21.95 21.48
C GLU A 263 -1.51 -20.70 21.21
N ASN A 264 -1.02 -19.83 20.33
CA ASN A 264 -1.58 -18.51 20.09
C ASN A 264 -1.61 -18.20 18.60
N ILE A 265 -2.79 -17.84 18.09
CA ILE A 265 -2.94 -17.50 16.68
C ILE A 265 -3.43 -16.07 16.46
N THR A 266 -2.98 -15.48 15.36
CA THR A 266 -3.50 -14.24 14.82
C THR A 266 -4.35 -14.54 13.59
N MET A 267 -5.62 -14.14 13.63
CA MET A 267 -6.56 -14.32 12.52
C MET A 267 -6.59 -13.06 11.65
N HIS A 268 -6.28 -13.22 10.37
CA HIS A 268 -6.31 -12.19 9.37
C HIS A 268 -7.59 -12.32 8.55
N LEU A 269 -8.38 -11.25 8.51
CA LEU A 269 -9.59 -11.18 7.70
C LEU A 269 -9.37 -10.11 6.63
N ASP A 270 -9.50 -10.52 5.37
CA ASP A 270 -9.35 -9.62 4.23
C ASP A 270 -10.47 -9.81 3.22
N ALA A 271 -10.89 -8.69 2.63
CA ALA A 271 -11.95 -8.67 1.65
C ALA A 271 -11.56 -7.78 0.47
N THR A 272 -11.80 -8.29 -0.74
CA THR A 272 -11.53 -7.52 -1.96
C THR A 272 -12.62 -7.71 -3.00
N THR A 273 -12.83 -6.71 -3.84
CA THR A 273 -13.75 -6.81 -4.98
C THR A 273 -12.94 -6.81 -6.27
N LYS A 274 -13.10 -7.87 -7.07
CA LYS A 274 -12.43 -7.99 -8.36
C LYS A 274 -13.40 -8.50 -9.42
N LEU A 275 -13.48 -7.79 -10.54
CA LEU A 275 -14.34 -8.15 -11.69
C LEU A 275 -15.82 -8.36 -11.31
N GLY A 276 -16.36 -7.51 -10.43
CA GLY A 276 -17.74 -7.59 -9.97
C GLY A 276 -18.03 -8.73 -8.99
N ARG A 277 -17.02 -9.49 -8.58
CA ARG A 277 -17.11 -10.50 -7.52
C ARG A 277 -16.42 -10.02 -6.26
N HIS A 278 -17.00 -10.39 -5.12
CA HIS A 278 -16.49 -10.01 -3.81
C HIS A 278 -15.90 -11.24 -3.13
N TYR A 279 -14.61 -11.20 -2.90
CA TYR A 279 -13.83 -12.28 -2.31
C TYR A 279 -13.55 -11.95 -0.86
N TYR A 280 -13.74 -12.94 0.00
CA TYR A 280 -13.43 -12.89 1.42
C TYR A 280 -12.46 -14.02 1.76
N GLY A 281 -11.34 -13.65 2.37
CA GLY A 281 -10.26 -14.56 2.72
C GLY A 281 -10.02 -14.58 4.22
N VAL A 282 -9.71 -15.77 4.74
CA VAL A 282 -9.28 -15.96 6.12
C VAL A 282 -7.89 -16.57 6.09
N GLN A 283 -6.96 -15.95 6.80
CA GLN A 283 -5.62 -16.47 7.02
C GLN A 283 -5.31 -16.51 8.51
N ILE A 284 -4.43 -17.40 8.92
CA ILE A 284 -4.03 -17.60 10.30
C ILE A 284 -2.51 -17.57 10.36
N THR A 285 -1.97 -16.81 11.30
CA THR A 285 -0.53 -16.79 11.59
C THR A 285 -0.28 -17.33 12.99
N ASN A 286 0.61 -18.31 13.11
CA ASN A 286 1.05 -18.88 14.38
C ASN A 286 2.20 -18.08 15.02
N GLU A 287 2.61 -18.48 16.22
CA GLU A 287 3.74 -17.92 16.97
C GLU A 287 5.10 -18.04 16.24
N ASN A 288 5.24 -19.02 15.34
CA ASN A 288 6.42 -19.21 14.51
C ASN A 288 6.44 -18.30 13.27
N HIS A 289 5.51 -17.34 13.18
CA HIS A 289 5.34 -16.42 12.05
C HIS A 289 5.03 -17.12 10.71
N GLN A 290 4.49 -18.34 10.74
CA GLN A 290 4.02 -19.03 9.56
C GLN A 290 2.56 -18.63 9.31
N THR A 291 2.28 -18.13 8.11
CA THR A 291 0.93 -17.72 7.70
C THR A 291 0.31 -18.77 6.77
N PHE A 292 -0.86 -19.24 7.16
CA PHE A 292 -1.65 -20.24 6.45
C PHE A 292 -2.93 -19.63 5.92
N THR A 293 -3.31 -19.97 4.69
CA THR A 293 -4.59 -19.52 4.12
C THR A 293 -5.65 -20.59 4.36
N THR A 294 -6.54 -20.36 5.32
CA THR A 294 -7.66 -21.25 5.67
C THR A 294 -8.65 -21.36 4.52
N GLY A 295 -8.90 -20.27 3.80
CA GLY A 295 -9.76 -20.30 2.63
C GLY A 295 -9.99 -18.94 1.98
N LEU A 296 -10.55 -19.00 0.77
CA LEU A 296 -11.03 -17.86 -0.01
C LEU A 296 -12.42 -18.22 -0.56
N LYS A 297 -13.43 -17.39 -0.29
CA LYS A 297 -14.80 -17.62 -0.75
C LYS A 297 -15.36 -16.36 -1.40
N ASP A 298 -16.29 -16.54 -2.33
CA ASP A 298 -17.16 -15.44 -2.75
C ASP A 298 -18.14 -15.16 -1.61
N GLY A 299 -18.14 -13.94 -1.07
CA GLY A 299 -18.91 -13.58 0.13
C GLY A 299 -19.36 -12.13 0.11
N LYS A 300 -20.53 -11.86 0.70
CA LYS A 300 -21.00 -10.48 0.94
C LYS A 300 -20.64 -10.09 2.37
N ALA A 301 -20.55 -8.79 2.63
CA ALA A 301 -20.34 -8.25 3.97
C ALA A 301 -21.21 -8.88 5.08
N THR A 302 -22.45 -9.27 4.75
CA THR A 302 -23.39 -9.90 5.68
C THR A 302 -23.05 -11.35 6.02
N THR A 303 -22.29 -12.05 5.17
CA THR A 303 -22.00 -13.48 5.29
C THR A 303 -20.59 -13.76 5.83
N TYR A 304 -19.82 -12.74 6.20
CA TYR A 304 -18.40 -12.91 6.58
C TYR A 304 -18.23 -13.82 7.79
N VAL A 305 -19.02 -13.60 8.85
CA VAL A 305 -18.99 -14.44 10.06
C VAL A 305 -19.25 -15.91 9.72
N GLU A 306 -20.28 -16.18 8.91
CA GLU A 306 -20.63 -17.54 8.47
C GLU A 306 -19.53 -18.14 7.59
N CYS A 307 -18.95 -17.34 6.69
CA CYS A 307 -17.84 -17.77 5.84
C CYS A 307 -16.61 -18.14 6.68
N THR A 308 -16.26 -17.34 7.69
CA THR A 308 -15.16 -17.64 8.62
C THR A 308 -15.41 -18.95 9.34
N LYS A 309 -16.59 -19.11 9.97
CA LYS A 309 -16.95 -20.36 10.67
C LYS A 309 -16.89 -21.57 9.75
N LYS A 310 -17.40 -21.46 8.52
CA LYS A 310 -17.35 -22.53 7.53
C LYS A 310 -15.93 -22.87 7.08
N MET A 311 -15.08 -21.87 6.84
CA MET A 311 -13.68 -22.12 6.47
C MET A 311 -12.91 -22.81 7.61
N LEU A 312 -13.17 -22.43 8.87
CA LEU A 312 -12.58 -23.09 10.03
C LEU A 312 -13.09 -24.53 10.18
N GLN A 313 -14.40 -24.76 10.03
CA GLN A 313 -14.98 -26.11 10.01
C GLN A 313 -14.36 -27.01 8.93
N GLU A 314 -14.12 -26.46 7.74
CA GLU A 314 -13.46 -27.19 6.64
C GLU A 314 -12.00 -27.58 6.95
N VAL A 315 -11.34 -26.89 7.89
CA VAL A 315 -9.99 -27.22 8.38
C VAL A 315 -10.05 -28.21 9.53
N THR A 316 -11.00 -28.06 10.45
CA THR A 316 -11.14 -28.95 11.62
C THR A 316 -11.72 -30.32 11.29
N GLN A 317 -12.42 -30.48 10.16
CA GLN A 317 -13.07 -31.75 9.80
C GLN A 317 -12.14 -32.99 9.75
N PHE A 318 -10.82 -32.78 9.68
CA PHE A 318 -9.82 -33.85 9.61
C PHE A 318 -9.09 -34.08 10.94
N SER A 319 -9.39 -33.29 11.97
CA SER A 319 -8.79 -33.43 13.29
C SER A 319 -9.82 -34.00 14.25
N GLU A 320 -9.41 -34.98 15.05
CA GLU A 320 -10.23 -35.57 16.11
C GLU A 320 -10.27 -34.69 17.37
N THR A 321 -9.29 -33.80 17.51
CA THR A 321 -9.05 -32.95 18.71
C THR A 321 -9.49 -31.50 18.51
N LEU A 322 -9.44 -30.99 17.28
CA LEU A 322 -9.86 -29.63 16.95
C LEU A 322 -11.33 -29.58 16.55
N ASP A 323 -12.06 -28.72 17.23
CA ASP A 323 -13.32 -28.17 16.75
C ASP A 323 -13.19 -26.65 16.55
N PRO A 324 -14.13 -26.01 15.82
CA PRO A 324 -14.09 -24.55 15.64
C PRO A 324 -14.06 -23.76 16.96
N PRO A 325 -14.80 -24.14 18.03
CA PRO A 325 -14.66 -23.56 19.37
C PRO A 325 -13.22 -23.58 19.92
N ASN A 326 -12.49 -24.68 19.76
CA ASN A 326 -11.10 -24.83 20.20
C ASN A 326 -10.17 -23.89 19.42
N ILE A 327 -10.37 -23.75 18.10
CA ILE A 327 -9.61 -22.75 17.32
C ILE A 327 -9.87 -21.34 17.86
N PHE A 328 -11.13 -20.99 18.11
CA PHE A 328 -11.50 -19.68 18.66
C PHE A 328 -10.83 -19.41 20.01
N GLY A 329 -10.68 -20.43 20.88
CA GLY A 329 -9.94 -20.33 22.13
C GLY A 329 -8.47 -19.96 21.98
N LYS A 330 -7.85 -20.29 20.83
CA LYS A 330 -6.44 -19.97 20.51
C LYS A 330 -6.26 -18.60 19.87
N VAL A 331 -7.32 -17.98 19.35
CA VAL A 331 -7.23 -16.65 18.71
C VAL A 331 -6.94 -15.61 19.78
N LYS A 332 -5.77 -14.97 19.70
CA LYS A 332 -5.41 -13.83 20.56
C LYS A 332 -5.58 -12.49 19.87
N ASN A 333 -5.46 -12.49 18.53
CA ASN A 333 -5.41 -11.25 17.76
C ASN A 333 -6.23 -11.37 16.47
N PHE A 334 -6.93 -10.31 16.13
CA PHE A 334 -7.44 -10.05 14.78
C PHE A 334 -6.56 -9.05 14.07
N MET A 335 -6.27 -9.27 12.79
CA MET A 335 -5.65 -8.29 11.89
C MET A 335 -6.59 -8.05 10.71
N THR A 336 -7.19 -6.86 10.64
CA THR A 336 -8.17 -6.54 9.59
C THR A 336 -7.93 -5.17 8.98
N ASP A 337 -8.63 -4.88 7.90
CA ASP A 337 -8.76 -3.51 7.39
C ASP A 337 -9.50 -2.58 8.38
N ARG A 338 -9.69 -1.34 7.96
CA ARG A 338 -10.41 -0.30 8.72
C ARG A 338 -11.90 -0.21 8.36
N SER A 339 -12.44 -1.13 7.56
CA SER A 339 -13.83 -1.07 7.11
C SER A 339 -14.80 -1.22 8.29
N ALA A 340 -15.95 -0.55 8.20
CA ALA A 340 -17.00 -0.69 9.20
C ALA A 340 -17.54 -2.13 9.27
N THR A 341 -17.49 -2.87 8.16
CA THR A 341 -17.90 -4.26 8.06
C THR A 341 -16.97 -5.17 8.86
N GLU A 342 -15.66 -5.15 8.60
CA GLU A 342 -14.70 -6.00 9.33
C GLU A 342 -14.69 -5.67 10.82
N ASN A 343 -14.85 -4.39 11.18
CA ASN A 343 -15.00 -4.00 12.59
C ASN A 343 -16.23 -4.65 13.25
N LYS A 344 -17.34 -4.83 12.55
CA LYS A 344 -18.52 -5.53 13.07
C LYS A 344 -18.29 -7.02 13.13
N VAL A 345 -17.65 -7.60 12.12
CA VAL A 345 -17.30 -9.03 12.08
C VAL A 345 -16.39 -9.40 13.25
N ASN A 346 -15.32 -8.63 13.49
CA ASN A 346 -14.43 -8.83 14.64
C ASN A 346 -15.17 -8.77 15.97
N LYS A 347 -16.14 -7.86 16.12
CA LYS A 347 -16.94 -7.78 17.35
C LYS A 347 -17.79 -9.03 17.56
N ILE A 348 -18.44 -9.52 16.50
CA ILE A 348 -19.27 -10.73 16.58
C ILE A 348 -18.39 -11.95 16.91
N LEU A 349 -17.27 -12.12 16.20
CA LEU A 349 -16.34 -13.22 16.43
C LEU A 349 -15.66 -13.12 17.81
N ALA A 350 -15.33 -11.92 18.28
CA ALA A 350 -14.80 -11.73 19.64
C ALA A 350 -15.80 -12.16 20.70
N THR A 351 -17.09 -11.86 20.53
CA THR A 351 -18.15 -12.36 21.43
C THR A 351 -18.21 -13.89 21.42
N ASP A 352 -18.13 -14.51 20.24
CA ASP A 352 -18.11 -15.97 20.11
C ASP A 352 -16.88 -16.59 20.80
N ILE A 353 -15.70 -15.96 20.67
CA ILE A 353 -14.46 -16.38 21.34
C ILE A 353 -14.55 -16.22 22.85
N SER A 354 -15.07 -15.10 23.35
CA SER A 354 -15.25 -14.89 24.79
C SER A 354 -16.30 -15.83 25.37
N ALA A 355 -17.28 -16.27 24.59
CA ALA A 355 -18.24 -17.29 25.02
C ALA A 355 -17.59 -18.68 25.16
N SER A 356 -16.65 -19.04 24.28
CA SER A 356 -15.92 -20.32 24.36
C SER A 356 -14.75 -20.29 25.36
N SER A 357 -14.15 -19.13 25.57
CA SER A 357 -13.03 -18.94 26.50
C SER A 357 -13.14 -17.58 27.21
N PRO A 358 -13.84 -17.50 28.37
CA PRO A 358 -14.14 -16.25 29.06
C PRO A 358 -12.91 -15.44 29.50
N THR A 359 -11.77 -16.10 29.69
CA THR A 359 -10.50 -15.47 30.07
C THR A 359 -9.72 -14.96 28.85
N ASN A 360 -10.13 -15.31 27.64
CA ASN A 360 -9.43 -14.95 26.42
C ASN A 360 -9.85 -13.54 25.93
N THR A 361 -8.95 -12.58 26.09
CA THR A 361 -9.12 -11.22 25.57
C THR A 361 -8.49 -11.10 24.20
N VAL A 362 -9.32 -10.89 23.17
CA VAL A 362 -8.86 -10.80 21.78
C VAL A 362 -8.55 -9.35 21.42
N GLN A 363 -7.32 -9.09 20.98
CA GLN A 363 -6.91 -7.78 20.51
C GLN A 363 -7.26 -7.60 19.02
N SER A 364 -7.63 -6.38 18.60
CA SER A 364 -7.86 -6.08 17.17
C SER A 364 -6.84 -5.07 16.68
N PHE A 365 -5.94 -5.55 15.83
CA PHE A 365 -5.00 -4.73 15.08
C PHE A 365 -5.59 -4.32 13.74
N LYS A 366 -5.23 -3.11 13.32
CA LYS A 366 -5.59 -2.59 12.01
C LYS A 366 -4.39 -2.68 11.08
N CYS A 367 -4.66 -3.16 9.88
CA CYS A 367 -3.69 -3.24 8.82
C CYS A 367 -2.99 -1.89 8.64
N ALA A 368 -1.66 -1.90 8.77
CA ALA A 368 -0.83 -0.70 8.74
C ALA A 368 -0.81 -0.03 7.35
N VAL A 369 -1.25 -0.73 6.30
CA VAL A 369 -1.35 -0.21 4.93
C VAL A 369 -2.59 0.68 4.73
N HIS A 370 -3.70 0.39 5.40
CA HIS A 370 -4.98 1.09 5.22
C HIS A 370 -5.05 2.56 5.69
N PRO A 371 -4.32 3.05 6.72
CA PRO A 371 -4.27 4.48 7.02
C PRO A 371 -3.82 5.33 5.82
N LEU A 372 -2.90 4.82 5.00
CA LEU A 372 -2.42 5.53 3.81
C LEU A 372 -3.45 5.57 2.68
N LEU A 373 -4.27 4.53 2.55
CA LEU A 373 -5.43 4.54 1.64
C LEU A 373 -6.41 5.67 2.00
N GLN A 374 -6.70 5.84 3.29
CA GLN A 374 -7.63 6.88 3.75
C GLN A 374 -7.16 8.29 3.39
N PHE A 375 -5.85 8.57 3.44
CA PHE A 375 -5.31 9.87 3.02
C PHE A 375 -5.56 10.17 1.53
N SER A 376 -5.67 9.15 0.68
CA SER A 376 -5.95 9.32 -0.76
C SER A 376 -7.45 9.43 -1.09
N GLU A 377 -8.34 8.95 -0.22
CA GLU A 377 -9.78 8.80 -0.51
C GLU A 377 -10.70 9.82 0.21
N HIS A 378 -10.15 10.75 1.01
CA HIS A 378 -10.95 11.62 1.88
C HIS A 378 -11.78 12.72 1.19
N GLU A 379 -11.62 12.96 -0.12
CA GLU A 379 -12.42 13.96 -0.85
C GLU A 379 -13.61 13.38 -1.61
N LYS A 380 -14.82 13.91 -1.33
CA LYS A 380 -16.08 13.51 -2.00
C LYS A 380 -16.18 13.94 -3.48
N ARG A 381 -15.22 14.73 -3.98
CA ARG A 381 -15.17 15.20 -5.37
C ARG A 381 -13.79 14.92 -5.94
N GLU A 382 -13.73 14.29 -7.09
CA GLU A 382 -12.48 14.03 -7.81
C GLU A 382 -11.87 15.35 -8.28
N SER A 383 -10.63 15.64 -7.88
CA SER A 383 -9.91 16.83 -8.34
C SER A 383 -9.43 16.68 -9.79
N ALA A 384 -9.13 17.79 -10.47
CA ALA A 384 -8.63 17.74 -11.85
C ALA A 384 -7.32 16.93 -11.97
N THR A 385 -6.44 17.02 -10.97
CA THR A 385 -5.21 16.22 -10.87
C THR A 385 -5.52 14.74 -10.73
N HIS A 386 -6.50 14.37 -9.90
CA HIS A 386 -6.93 12.98 -9.77
C HIS A 386 -7.50 12.44 -11.09
N CYS A 387 -8.37 13.21 -11.76
CA CYS A 387 -8.87 12.87 -13.09
C CYS A 387 -7.74 12.65 -14.09
N LEU A 388 -6.73 13.52 -14.12
CA LEU A 388 -5.56 13.39 -15.00
C LEU A 388 -4.82 12.09 -14.75
N ILE A 389 -4.47 11.80 -13.50
CA ILE A 389 -3.73 10.58 -13.11
C ILE A 389 -4.52 9.32 -13.54
N ARG A 390 -5.83 9.32 -13.32
CA ARG A 390 -6.71 8.20 -13.72
C ARG A 390 -6.80 8.06 -15.23
N PHE A 391 -6.97 9.15 -15.97
CA PHE A 391 -7.05 9.11 -17.44
C PHE A 391 -5.73 8.74 -18.11
N LEU A 392 -4.59 9.18 -17.56
CA LEU A 392 -3.28 8.72 -17.99
C LEU A 392 -3.11 7.22 -17.78
N SER A 393 -3.55 6.67 -16.65
CA SER A 393 -3.56 5.22 -16.49
C SER A 393 -4.41 4.53 -17.57
N LYS A 394 -5.62 5.04 -17.87
CA LYS A 394 -6.43 4.51 -18.98
C LYS A 394 -5.78 4.62 -20.35
N LEU A 395 -4.87 5.58 -20.57
CA LEU A 395 -4.10 5.68 -21.81
C LEU A 395 -3.18 4.46 -21.98
N PHE A 396 -2.61 3.94 -20.88
CA PHE A 396 -1.62 2.86 -20.88
C PHE A 396 -2.19 1.46 -20.60
N PHE A 397 -3.42 1.36 -20.07
CA PHE A 397 -4.13 0.11 -19.80
C PHE A 397 -5.47 0.15 -20.54
N LYS A 398 -5.77 -0.88 -21.35
CA LYS A 398 -6.84 -0.95 -22.38
C LYS A 398 -8.28 -0.86 -21.81
N ASP A 399 -8.60 0.25 -21.16
CA ASP A 399 -9.84 0.52 -20.40
C ASP A 399 -10.82 1.43 -21.18
N GLY A 400 -10.88 1.25 -22.50
CA GLY A 400 -11.96 1.75 -23.36
C GLY A 400 -11.72 3.06 -24.12
N SER A 401 -10.70 3.87 -23.76
CA SER A 401 -10.40 5.12 -24.48
C SER A 401 -8.91 5.41 -24.70
N GLY A 402 -8.04 4.46 -24.33
CA GLY A 402 -6.59 4.59 -24.41
C GLY A 402 -5.99 4.08 -25.71
N ASP A 403 -4.74 4.48 -25.93
CA ASP A 403 -3.88 3.99 -27.00
C ASP A 403 -2.58 3.41 -26.39
N PRO A 404 -2.69 2.27 -25.69
CA PRO A 404 -1.59 1.74 -24.90
C PRO A 404 -0.45 1.24 -25.79
N LEU A 405 -0.75 0.81 -27.02
CA LEU A 405 0.26 0.26 -27.93
C LEU A 405 1.09 1.38 -28.55
N PHE A 406 0.46 2.36 -29.21
CA PHE A 406 1.22 3.41 -29.91
C PHE A 406 1.92 4.35 -28.93
N THR A 407 1.31 4.68 -27.79
CA THR A 407 1.97 5.51 -26.77
C THR A 407 3.22 4.82 -26.23
N LYS A 408 3.18 3.51 -25.95
CA LYS A 408 4.36 2.75 -25.52
C LYS A 408 5.42 2.64 -26.62
N ILE A 409 5.01 2.40 -27.86
CA ILE A 409 5.94 2.36 -29.01
C ILE A 409 6.63 3.71 -29.19
N TYR A 410 5.89 4.81 -29.07
CA TYR A 410 6.44 6.16 -29.18
C TYR A 410 7.49 6.43 -28.10
N LEU A 411 7.16 6.17 -26.83
CA LEU A 411 8.07 6.35 -25.70
C LEU A 411 9.33 5.50 -25.84
N LYS A 412 9.18 4.24 -26.28
CA LYS A 412 10.31 3.32 -26.52
C LYS A 412 11.19 3.77 -27.68
N LYS A 413 10.61 4.06 -28.84
CA LYS A 413 11.37 4.37 -30.07
C LYS A 413 11.99 5.76 -30.09
N HIS A 414 11.29 6.77 -29.57
CA HIS A 414 11.74 8.16 -29.67
C HIS A 414 12.47 8.66 -28.42
N HIS A 415 12.22 8.06 -27.25
CA HIS A 415 12.75 8.54 -25.97
C HIS A 415 13.49 7.46 -25.16
N GLY A 416 13.59 6.23 -25.66
CA GLY A 416 14.30 5.14 -24.98
C GLY A 416 13.66 4.70 -23.66
N ILE A 417 12.38 5.02 -23.43
CA ILE A 417 11.66 4.66 -22.21
C ILE A 417 11.00 3.30 -22.43
N PHE A 418 11.65 2.25 -21.93
CA PHE A 418 11.18 0.86 -22.06
C PHE A 418 10.10 0.52 -21.01
N ASP A 419 10.28 1.00 -19.78
CA ASP A 419 9.37 0.78 -18.67
C ASP A 419 8.59 2.05 -18.37
N VAL A 420 7.33 2.07 -18.80
CA VAL A 420 6.44 3.21 -18.54
C VAL A 420 6.02 3.21 -17.08
N PRO A 421 6.32 4.28 -16.32
CA PRO A 421 6.09 4.29 -14.89
C PRO A 421 4.67 4.73 -14.53
N ILE A 422 3.69 4.07 -15.13
CA ILE A 422 2.27 4.25 -14.86
C ILE A 422 1.70 2.87 -14.56
N LEU A 423 1.14 2.72 -13.36
CA LEU A 423 0.43 1.53 -12.93
C LEU A 423 -1.05 1.61 -13.29
N ASN A 424 -1.70 0.46 -13.35
CA ASN A 424 -3.15 0.41 -13.53
C ASN A 424 -3.82 1.04 -12.31
N PHE A 425 -4.66 2.04 -12.55
CA PHE A 425 -5.41 2.75 -11.51
C PHE A 425 -6.45 1.84 -10.85
N ARG A 426 -6.93 0.81 -11.56
CA ARG A 426 -7.85 -0.19 -11.03
C ARG A 426 -7.11 -1.17 -10.10
N GLY A 427 -7.63 -1.33 -8.89
CA GLY A 427 -7.09 -2.26 -7.88
C GLY A 427 -6.65 -1.62 -6.57
N ASN A 428 -6.95 -0.32 -6.34
CA ASN A 428 -6.87 0.41 -5.06
C ASN A 428 -5.70 0.00 -4.16
N ARG A 429 -4.47 0.15 -4.64
CA ARG A 429 -3.29 0.19 -3.77
C ARG A 429 -2.96 1.66 -3.52
N PHE A 430 -2.80 2.08 -2.26
CA PHE A 430 -2.61 3.50 -1.93
C PHE A 430 -1.49 4.14 -2.73
N ASN A 431 -0.40 3.40 -2.93
CA ASN A 431 0.78 3.91 -3.61
C ASN A 431 0.53 4.15 -5.10
N THR A 432 -0.48 3.54 -5.72
CA THR A 432 -0.79 3.72 -7.15
C THR A 432 -1.08 5.18 -7.49
N PHE A 433 -1.79 5.91 -6.64
CA PHE A 433 -2.08 7.33 -6.89
C PHE A 433 -0.80 8.17 -6.89
N PHE A 434 0.03 8.02 -5.86
CA PHE A 434 1.30 8.75 -5.72
C PHE A 434 2.32 8.35 -6.78
N HIS A 435 2.44 7.05 -7.07
CA HIS A 435 3.32 6.52 -8.10
C HIS A 435 2.89 6.98 -9.50
N ASN A 436 1.59 6.97 -9.80
CA ASN A 436 1.12 7.49 -11.08
C ASN A 436 1.22 9.00 -11.17
N ALA A 437 1.11 9.75 -10.06
CA ALA A 437 1.38 11.19 -10.04
C ALA A 437 2.85 11.47 -10.35
N ARG A 438 3.76 10.67 -9.76
CA ARG A 438 5.18 10.65 -10.11
C ARG A 438 5.32 10.40 -11.61
N GLY A 439 4.89 9.26 -12.14
CA GLY A 439 4.98 8.94 -13.56
C GLY A 439 4.38 10.00 -14.49
N THR A 440 3.24 10.59 -14.11
CA THR A 440 2.56 11.67 -14.85
C THR A 440 3.46 12.89 -15.01
N PHE A 441 4.08 13.34 -13.92
CA PHE A 441 4.98 14.50 -13.98
C PHE A 441 6.22 14.22 -14.86
N TYR A 442 6.80 13.04 -14.73
CA TYR A 442 7.95 12.61 -15.55
C TYR A 442 7.62 12.52 -17.04
N LEU A 443 6.45 11.97 -17.37
CA LEU A 443 6.03 11.77 -18.76
C LEU A 443 5.45 13.01 -19.42
N ALA A 444 5.20 14.08 -18.67
CA ALA A 444 4.41 15.23 -19.11
C ALA A 444 4.87 15.82 -20.46
N GLN A 445 6.17 16.11 -20.60
CA GLN A 445 6.71 16.72 -21.82
C GLN A 445 6.67 15.77 -23.02
N TYR A 446 6.98 14.49 -22.80
CA TYR A 446 6.96 13.47 -23.85
C TYR A 446 5.54 13.27 -24.39
N LEU A 447 4.54 13.24 -23.50
CA LEU A 447 3.14 13.04 -23.84
C LEU A 447 2.51 14.28 -24.48
N VAL A 448 2.85 15.49 -24.02
CA VAL A 448 2.43 16.73 -24.71
C VAL A 448 2.95 16.74 -26.15
N THR A 449 4.21 16.33 -26.35
CA THR A 449 4.80 16.22 -27.69
C THR A 449 4.08 15.15 -28.52
N TYR A 450 3.86 13.96 -27.95
CA TYR A 450 3.11 12.88 -28.60
C TYR A 450 1.76 13.36 -29.11
N PHE A 451 0.93 13.96 -28.25
CA PHE A 451 -0.40 14.41 -28.63
C PHE A 451 -0.39 15.55 -29.66
N LYS A 452 0.58 16.46 -29.60
CA LYS A 452 0.72 17.54 -30.59
C LYS A 452 1.21 17.07 -31.95
N THR A 453 2.04 16.02 -31.98
CA THR A 453 2.59 15.45 -33.22
C THR A 453 1.71 14.38 -33.85
N SER A 454 0.72 13.87 -33.11
CA SER A 454 -0.20 12.87 -33.63
C SER A 454 -1.04 13.44 -34.76
N LYS A 455 -1.05 12.74 -35.90
CA LYS A 455 -1.86 13.12 -37.08
C LYS A 455 -3.35 12.77 -36.91
N SER A 456 -3.71 12.02 -35.87
CA SER A 456 -5.09 11.61 -35.60
C SER A 456 -5.84 12.66 -34.78
N THR A 457 -7.16 12.79 -35.02
CA THR A 457 -8.04 13.55 -34.13
C THR A 457 -8.03 12.96 -32.72
N LEU A 458 -7.77 13.81 -31.72
CA LEU A 458 -7.74 13.40 -30.32
C LEU A 458 -9.17 13.23 -29.80
N ASN A 459 -9.42 12.14 -29.07
CA ASN A 459 -10.69 11.93 -28.38
C ASN A 459 -10.82 12.85 -27.14
N TYR A 460 -12.00 12.90 -26.53
CA TYR A 460 -12.26 13.73 -25.34
C TYR A 460 -11.27 13.47 -24.19
N THR A 461 -10.95 12.19 -23.92
CA THR A 461 -9.99 11.82 -22.86
C THR A 461 -8.59 12.33 -23.18
N GLN A 462 -8.13 12.17 -24.42
CA GLN A 462 -6.80 12.63 -24.86
C GLN A 462 -6.69 14.16 -24.85
N ASN A 463 -7.74 14.87 -25.26
CA ASN A 463 -7.81 16.34 -25.17
C ASN A 463 -7.74 16.82 -23.71
N PHE A 464 -8.45 16.15 -22.80
CA PHE A 464 -8.35 16.45 -21.38
C PHE A 464 -6.92 16.22 -20.84
N ILE A 465 -6.30 15.08 -21.19
CA ILE A 465 -4.93 14.78 -20.76
C ILE A 465 -3.98 15.87 -21.27
N LEU A 466 -4.06 16.24 -22.56
CA LEU A 466 -3.22 17.29 -23.14
C LEU A 466 -3.40 18.63 -22.41
N ALA A 467 -4.64 19.09 -22.23
CA ALA A 467 -4.92 20.35 -21.56
C ALA A 467 -4.42 20.35 -20.09
N ALA A 468 -4.61 19.25 -19.38
CA ALA A 468 -4.18 19.13 -17.99
C ALA A 468 -2.65 19.01 -17.84
N LEU A 469 -1.98 18.32 -18.77
CA LEU A 469 -0.51 18.27 -18.82
C LEU A 469 0.13 19.61 -19.18
N GLN A 470 -0.60 20.50 -19.86
CA GLN A 470 -0.13 21.87 -20.15
C GLN A 470 -0.41 22.84 -19.00
N ASN A 471 -1.18 22.45 -18.00
CA ASN A 471 -1.48 23.27 -16.84
C ASN A 471 -0.39 23.12 -15.77
N ASN A 472 0.36 24.21 -15.54
CA ASN A 472 1.46 24.23 -14.58
C ASN A 472 1.02 23.96 -13.13
N GLU A 473 -0.17 24.39 -12.72
CA GLU A 473 -0.68 24.13 -11.36
C GLU A 473 -0.92 22.63 -11.14
N ILE A 474 -1.54 21.97 -12.13
CA ILE A 474 -1.77 20.52 -12.08
C ILE A 474 -0.44 19.76 -12.06
N LEU A 475 0.54 20.16 -12.90
CA LEU A 475 1.87 19.55 -12.90
C LEU A 475 2.63 19.79 -11.59
N CYS A 476 2.50 20.96 -10.97
CA CYS A 476 3.07 21.24 -9.65
C CYS A 476 2.49 20.31 -8.58
N ILE A 477 1.17 20.05 -8.62
CA ILE A 477 0.52 19.09 -7.73
C ILE A 477 1.05 17.67 -8.00
N CYS A 478 1.13 17.25 -9.27
CA CYS A 478 1.70 15.94 -9.62
C CYS A 478 3.15 15.79 -9.15
N ARG A 479 3.96 16.86 -9.25
CA ARG A 479 5.33 16.89 -8.73
C ARG A 479 5.36 16.73 -7.22
N ALA A 480 4.53 17.48 -6.48
CA ALA A 480 4.44 17.38 -5.03
C ALA A 480 4.04 15.97 -4.58
N LEU A 481 3.01 15.39 -5.22
CA LEU A 481 2.59 14.01 -4.98
C LEU A 481 3.68 13.00 -5.34
N GLY A 482 4.45 13.24 -6.41
CA GLY A 482 5.57 12.40 -6.78
C GLY A 482 6.75 12.46 -5.81
N ILE A 483 7.00 13.62 -5.19
CA ILE A 483 7.97 13.74 -4.08
C ILE A 483 7.47 12.94 -2.88
N LEU A 484 6.20 13.08 -2.48
CA LEU A 484 5.59 12.27 -1.42
C LEU A 484 5.67 10.77 -1.73
N CYS A 485 5.55 10.39 -3.01
CA CYS A 485 5.77 9.02 -3.45
C CYS A 485 7.16 8.54 -3.05
N GLN A 486 8.17 9.24 -3.57
CA GLN A 486 9.57 8.88 -3.39
C GLN A 486 10.01 8.88 -1.92
N THR A 487 9.46 9.76 -1.10
CA THR A 487 9.97 9.99 0.25
C THR A 487 9.17 9.30 1.35
N ILE A 488 7.88 9.02 1.12
CA ILE A 488 6.98 8.48 2.14
C ILE A 488 6.35 7.18 1.64
N THR A 489 5.55 7.24 0.58
CA THR A 489 4.64 6.12 0.27
C THR A 489 5.35 4.94 -0.36
N GLU A 490 6.38 5.17 -1.18
CA GLU A 490 7.13 4.12 -1.89
C GLU A 490 8.15 3.39 -1.01
N PRO A 491 8.97 4.06 -0.17
CA PRO A 491 9.81 3.36 0.81
C PRO A 491 8.98 2.49 1.75
N TYR A 492 7.85 3.03 2.23
CA TYR A 492 6.93 2.29 3.05
C TYR A 492 6.31 1.10 2.31
N TRP A 493 5.84 1.30 1.07
CA TRP A 493 5.24 0.24 0.26
C TRP A 493 6.23 -0.87 -0.08
N THR A 494 7.49 -0.52 -0.36
CA THR A 494 8.54 -1.49 -0.70
C THR A 494 8.81 -2.42 0.47
N ILE A 495 8.83 -1.87 1.68
CA ILE A 495 9.05 -2.65 2.91
C ILE A 495 7.80 -3.46 3.25
N ALA A 496 6.61 -2.85 3.20
CA ALA A 496 5.35 -3.52 3.50
C ALA A 496 4.99 -4.61 2.47
N GLY A 497 5.48 -4.51 1.23
CA GLY A 497 5.30 -5.50 0.18
C GLY A 497 6.35 -6.61 0.17
N ASN A 498 7.39 -6.53 1.01
CA ASN A 498 8.40 -7.56 1.11
C ASN A 498 7.99 -8.63 2.13
N ASN A 499 7.76 -9.85 1.65
CA ASN A 499 7.20 -10.96 2.45
C ASN A 499 8.11 -11.43 3.60
N GLU A 500 9.37 -10.99 3.64
CA GLU A 500 10.37 -11.45 4.62
C GLU A 500 10.54 -10.49 5.81
N ILE A 501 9.90 -9.32 5.79
CA ILE A 501 10.14 -8.28 6.81
C ILE A 501 9.03 -8.31 7.86
N LEU A 502 9.38 -8.65 9.10
CA LEU A 502 8.49 -8.55 10.26
C LEU A 502 8.03 -7.10 10.46
N ALA A 503 6.77 -6.89 10.86
CA ALA A 503 6.19 -5.56 11.07
C ALA A 503 7.00 -4.69 12.06
N ILE A 504 7.67 -5.30 13.04
CA ILE A 504 8.55 -4.61 13.99
C ILE A 504 9.75 -3.93 13.31
N ASN A 505 10.21 -4.49 12.19
CA ASN A 505 11.32 -3.94 11.41
C ASN A 505 10.91 -2.75 10.54
N ILE A 506 9.62 -2.38 10.53
CA ILE A 506 9.12 -1.16 9.87
C ILE A 506 9.37 0.09 10.74
N GLY A 507 9.62 -0.07 12.04
CA GLY A 507 9.86 1.03 12.99
C GLY A 507 10.88 2.09 12.53
N PRO A 508 12.08 1.71 12.07
CA PRO A 508 13.06 2.66 11.53
C PRO A 508 12.52 3.49 10.36
N THR A 509 11.72 2.89 9.49
CA THR A 509 11.08 3.58 8.35
C THR A 509 10.06 4.61 8.84
N TYR A 510 9.26 4.26 9.85
CA TYR A 510 8.33 5.22 10.46
C TYR A 510 9.08 6.39 11.10
N ASN A 511 10.14 6.12 11.88
CA ASN A 511 10.94 7.18 12.50
C ASN A 511 11.52 8.12 11.44
N ARG A 512 12.03 7.56 10.35
CA ARG A 512 12.55 8.35 9.22
C ARG A 512 11.48 9.20 8.54
N ILE A 513 10.28 8.65 8.34
CA ILE A 513 9.14 9.40 7.80
C ILE A 513 8.77 10.55 8.75
N ILE A 514 8.73 10.30 10.07
CA ILE A 514 8.44 11.32 11.08
C ILE A 514 9.51 12.43 11.05
N GLU A 515 10.79 12.07 11.05
CA GLU A 515 11.89 13.03 10.96
C GLU A 515 11.79 13.90 9.69
N LEU A 516 11.46 13.29 8.56
CA LEU A 516 11.25 14.02 7.32
C LEU A 516 10.06 14.99 7.41
N LEU A 517 8.95 14.55 8.00
CA LEU A 517 7.76 15.38 8.20
C LEU A 517 8.09 16.56 9.13
N ASP A 518 8.83 16.33 10.21
CA ASP A 518 9.31 17.37 11.12
C ASP A 518 10.20 18.39 10.41
N ILE A 519 11.09 17.95 9.52
CA ILE A 519 11.94 18.84 8.71
C ILE A 519 11.07 19.66 7.76
N CYS A 520 10.11 19.04 7.09
CA CYS A 520 9.19 19.72 6.19
C CYS A 520 8.30 20.73 6.92
N GLU A 521 7.84 20.41 8.13
CA GLU A 521 7.06 21.32 8.97
C GLU A 521 7.89 22.54 9.40
N LYS A 522 9.13 22.32 9.85
CA LYS A 522 10.05 23.40 10.26
C LYS A 522 10.56 24.22 9.07
N ASN A 523 10.67 23.62 7.90
CA ASN A 523 11.18 24.26 6.69
C ASN A 523 10.41 23.77 5.44
N PRO A 524 9.24 24.36 5.13
CA PRO A 524 8.44 23.97 3.97
C PRO A 524 9.20 24.09 2.63
N ASN A 525 10.19 24.99 2.55
CA ASN A 525 11.03 25.13 1.36
C ASN A 525 11.95 23.93 1.12
N PHE A 526 12.26 23.15 2.15
CA PHE A 526 13.03 21.92 2.01
C PHE A 526 12.31 20.93 1.10
N PHE A 527 11.00 20.74 1.30
CA PHE A 527 10.16 19.84 0.50
C PHE A 527 10.24 20.16 -1.00
N TRP A 528 10.13 21.43 -1.37
CA TRP A 528 10.19 21.88 -2.77
C TRP A 528 11.57 21.79 -3.41
N LYS A 529 12.63 21.79 -2.58
CA LYS A 529 14.02 21.64 -3.01
C LYS A 529 14.44 20.17 -3.14
N MET A 530 13.63 19.21 -2.68
CA MET A 530 13.95 17.80 -2.84
C MET A 530 14.07 17.46 -4.32
N LYS A 531 15.18 16.79 -4.68
CA LYS A 531 15.42 16.36 -6.06
C LYS A 531 14.41 15.27 -6.40
N TYR A 532 13.69 15.50 -7.49
CA TYR A 532 12.80 14.53 -8.09
C TYR A 532 13.62 13.64 -9.02
N THR A 533 13.82 12.37 -8.69
CA THR A 533 14.63 11.44 -9.49
C THR A 533 13.82 10.20 -9.84
N PHE A 534 13.70 9.87 -11.13
CA PHE A 534 12.96 8.69 -11.58
C PHE A 534 13.80 7.40 -11.51
N TYR A 535 15.11 7.53 -11.69
CA TYR A 535 16.09 6.45 -11.70
C TYR A 535 17.31 6.87 -10.88
N GLN A 536 17.35 6.51 -9.61
CA GLN A 536 18.60 6.31 -8.89
C GLN A 536 18.43 5.07 -8.03
N ASP A 537 19.48 4.24 -8.01
CA ASP A 537 19.67 3.16 -7.05
C ASP A 537 19.21 3.59 -5.66
N HIS A 538 18.47 2.73 -4.98
CA HIS A 538 18.10 2.90 -3.57
C HIS A 538 19.31 2.96 -2.60
N SER A 539 20.54 3.06 -3.12
CA SER A 539 21.79 3.14 -2.36
C SER A 539 22.11 4.53 -1.81
N TYR A 540 21.41 5.58 -2.27
CA TYR A 540 21.58 6.95 -1.76
C TYR A 540 20.25 7.58 -1.36
N LEU A 541 19.63 7.04 -0.31
CA LEU A 541 18.76 7.83 0.56
C LEU A 541 18.89 7.32 1.99
#